data_AF-A0A5E4G846-F1
#
_entry.id   AF-A0A5E4G846-F1
#
_cell.length_a   1.000
_cell.length_b   1.000
_cell.length_c   1.000
_cell.angle_alpha   90.00
_cell.angle_beta   90.00
_cell.angle_gamma   90.00
#
_symmetry.space_group_name_H-M   'P 1'
#
loop_
_entity.id
_entity.type
_entity.pdbx_description
1 polymer ?
#
loop_
_entity_poly.entity_id
_entity_poly.type
_entity_poly.pdbx_seq_one_letter_code
_entity_poly.pdbx_strand_id
1 'polypeptide(L)'
;MAELARKPKLMKKAQEEVRRCFGNKGNISERDTTELQYVKMIVKDTRLHPPAPMIIPRENMAHFKIQGYDIDSKTLVFVNG
;
A
#
# COMPACT_ATOMS: atom_id res chain seq x y z
N MET A 1 -1.19 -11.57 1.71
CA MET A 1 -1.70 -12.82 2.33
C MET A 1 -0.59 -13.77 2.78
N ALA A 2 0.46 -13.99 2.00
CA ALA A 2 1.58 -14.87 2.40
C ALA A 2 2.17 -14.52 3.78
N GLU A 3 2.42 -13.25 4.06
CA GLU A 3 2.94 -12.80 5.36
C GLU A 3 1.99 -13.07 6.54
N LEU A 4 0.68 -12.86 6.35
CA LEU A 4 -0.31 -13.21 7.37
C LEU A 4 -0.44 -14.72 7.56
N ALA A 5 -0.40 -15.50 6.49
CA ALA A 5 -0.47 -16.96 6.54
C ALA A 5 0.72 -17.56 7.31
N ARG A 6 1.91 -16.96 7.16
CA ARG A 6 3.12 -17.33 7.93
C ARG A 6 3.05 -16.95 9.42
N LYS A 7 2.17 -16.01 9.80
CA LYS A 7 2.05 -15.47 11.16
C LYS A 7 0.64 -15.71 11.73
N PRO A 8 0.29 -16.95 12.13
CA PRO A 8 -1.08 -17.32 12.53
C PRO A 8 -1.62 -16.52 13.72
N LYS A 9 -0.75 -16.09 14.65
CA LYS A 9 -1.14 -15.22 15.78
C LYS A 9 -1.67 -13.86 15.30
N LEU A 10 -1.02 -13.26 14.30
CA LEU A 10 -1.44 -11.98 13.73
C LEU A 10 -2.70 -12.13 12.89
N MET A 11 -2.82 -13.24 12.15
CA MET A 11 -4.04 -13.59 11.41
C MET A 11 -5.25 -13.72 12.36
N LYS A 12 -5.07 -14.41 13.49
CA LYS A 12 -6.14 -14.56 14.49
C LYS A 12 -6.60 -13.21 15.02
N LYS A 13 -5.66 -12.32 15.35
CA LYS A 13 -5.97 -10.95 15.80
C LYS A 13 -6.76 -10.14 14.77
N ALA A 14 -6.45 -10.28 13.48
CA ALA A 14 -7.20 -9.63 12.41
C ALA A 14 -8.63 -10.17 12.29
N GLN A 15 -8.81 -11.49 12.39
CA GLN A 15 -10.13 -12.12 12.38
C GLN A 15 -10.97 -11.73 13.62
N GLU A 16 -10.34 -11.60 14.78
CA GLU A 16 -10.98 -11.14 16.02
C GLU A 16 -11.49 -9.69 15.88
N GLU A 17 -10.70 -8.79 15.29
CA GLU A 17 -11.14 -7.42 15.00
C GLU A 17 -12.37 -7.40 14.09
N VAL A 18 -12.34 -8.14 12.99
CA VAL A 18 -13.46 -8.22 12.03
C VAL A 18 -14.72 -8.78 12.70
N ARG A 19 -14.59 -9.86 13.48
CA ARG A 19 -15.73 -10.45 14.20
C ARG A 19 -16.28 -9.51 15.27
N ARG A 20 -15.43 -8.73 15.94
CA ARG A 20 -15.87 -7.74 16.93
C ARG A 20 -16.63 -6.58 16.28
N CYS A 21 -16.16 -6.07 15.14
CA CYS A 21 -16.75 -4.91 14.49
C CYS A 21 -18.02 -5.26 13.70
N PHE A 22 -18.12 -6.44 13.09
CA PHE A 22 -19.22 -6.78 12.17
C PHE A 22 -20.05 -8.01 12.58
N GLY A 23 -19.60 -8.81 13.55
CA GLY A 23 -20.32 -10.01 13.98
C GLY A 23 -20.61 -10.94 12.80
N ASN A 24 -21.90 -11.18 12.54
CA ASN A 24 -22.41 -12.02 11.44
C ASN A 24 -23.01 -11.21 10.28
N LYS A 25 -22.70 -9.91 10.15
CA LYS A 25 -23.04 -9.16 8.92
C LYS A 25 -22.28 -9.81 7.77
N GLY A 26 -22.99 -10.58 6.95
CA GLY A 26 -22.37 -11.36 5.88
C GLY A 26 -21.64 -10.49 4.86
N ASN A 27 -22.22 -9.33 4.49
CA ASN A 27 -21.63 -8.42 3.52
C ASN A 27 -21.27 -7.09 4.18
N ILE A 28 -20.04 -6.62 3.93
CA ILE A 28 -19.47 -5.42 4.52
C ILE A 28 -19.26 -4.40 3.39
N SER A 29 -19.72 -3.16 3.57
CA SER A 29 -19.49 -2.09 2.61
C SER A 29 -18.19 -1.34 2.90
N GLU A 30 -17.65 -0.61 1.93
CA GLU A 30 -16.43 0.19 2.13
C GLU A 30 -16.57 1.18 3.30
N ARG A 31 -17.76 1.76 3.50
CA ARG A 31 -18.03 2.71 4.60
C ARG A 31 -17.90 2.07 5.97
N ASP A 32 -18.21 0.78 6.07
CA ASP A 32 -18.15 0.04 7.33
C ASP A 32 -16.69 -0.24 7.74
N THR A 33 -15.75 -0.27 6.78
CA THR A 33 -14.33 -0.60 7.04
C THR A 33 -13.56 0.48 7.79
N THR A 34 -14.19 1.63 8.11
CA THR A 34 -13.55 2.70 8.88
C THR A 34 -13.04 2.23 10.24
N GLU A 35 -13.78 1.31 10.88
CA GLU A 35 -13.52 0.78 12.22
C GLU A 35 -12.40 -0.28 12.27
N LEU A 36 -11.96 -0.81 11.12
CA LEU A 36 -10.94 -1.87 11.04
C LEU A 36 -9.51 -1.31 11.08
N GLN A 37 -9.10 -0.79 12.24
CA GLN A 37 -7.80 -0.14 12.40
C GLN A 37 -6.62 -1.10 12.21
N TYR A 38 -6.69 -2.31 12.76
CA TYR A 38 -5.61 -3.29 12.66
C TYR A 38 -5.51 -3.90 11.27
N VAL A 39 -6.62 -4.21 10.60
CA VAL A 39 -6.59 -4.64 9.19
C VAL A 39 -6.02 -3.54 8.29
N LYS A 40 -6.36 -2.26 8.51
CA LYS A 40 -5.73 -1.13 7.80
C LYS A 40 -4.22 -1.07 8.02
N MET A 41 -3.74 -1.31 9.24
CA MET A 41 -2.31 -1.39 9.52
C MET A 41 -1.64 -2.53 8.76
N ILE A 42 -2.26 -3.71 8.69
CA ILE A 42 -1.75 -4.84 7.90
C ILE A 42 -1.64 -4.47 6.41
N VAL A 43 -2.65 -3.80 5.86
CA VAL A 43 -2.60 -3.33 4.46
C VAL A 43 -1.46 -2.33 4.25
N LYS A 44 -1.23 -1.40 5.19
CA LYS A 44 -0.09 -0.48 5.13
C LYS A 44 1.26 -1.20 5.24
N ASP A 45 1.34 -2.31 5.96
CA ASP A 45 2.55 -3.13 6.08
C ASP A 45 2.90 -3.84 4.75
N THR A 46 1.91 -4.11 3.89
CA THR A 46 2.17 -4.64 2.55
C THR A 46 2.97 -3.71 1.64
N ARG A 47 3.26 -2.48 2.07
CA ARG A 47 4.21 -1.56 1.42
C ARG A 47 5.63 -2.12 1.33
N LEU A 48 6.00 -3.14 2.12
CA LEU A 48 7.27 -3.85 1.96
C LEU A 48 7.35 -4.62 0.63
N HIS A 49 6.20 -4.96 0.05
CA HIS A 49 6.09 -5.70 -1.20
C HIS A 49 5.19 -4.93 -2.17
N PRO A 50 5.63 -3.74 -2.63
CA PRO A 50 4.84 -2.93 -3.54
C PRO A 50 4.62 -3.70 -4.85
N PRO A 51 3.39 -3.76 -5.39
CA PRO A 51 3.13 -4.43 -6.67
C PRO A 51 3.92 -3.85 -7.83
N ALA A 52 4.26 -2.55 -7.75
CA ALA A 52 5.09 -1.84 -8.71
C ALA A 52 6.23 -1.09 -7.97
N PRO A 53 7.36 -1.78 -7.69
CA PRO A 53 8.52 -1.17 -7.01
C PRO A 53 9.15 -0.03 -7.81
N MET A 54 9.19 -0.17 -9.14
CA MET A 54 9.43 0.96 -10.04
C MET A 54 8.09 1.43 -10.59
N ILE A 55 7.71 2.66 -10.23
CA ILE A 55 6.51 3.31 -10.75
C ILE A 55 6.70 3.56 -12.26
N ILE A 56 5.59 3.72 -12.99
CA ILE A 56 5.60 4.05 -14.42
C ILE A 56 6.58 5.23 -14.68
N PRO A 57 7.57 5.07 -15.56
CA PRO A 57 8.55 6.10 -15.84
C PRO A 57 7.88 7.39 -16.32
N ARG A 58 8.38 8.53 -15.84
CA ARG A 58 7.90 9.85 -16.25
C ARG A 58 8.89 10.47 -17.22
N GLU A 59 8.39 11.01 -18.32
CA GLU A 59 9.22 11.77 -19.25
C GLU A 59 9.25 13.25 -18.84
N ASN A 60 10.45 13.82 -18.82
CA ASN A 60 10.64 15.22 -18.51
C ASN A 60 10.20 16.13 -19.68
N MET A 61 9.33 17.11 -19.44
CA MET A 61 8.81 17.99 -20.48
C MET A 61 9.76 19.13 -20.85
N ALA A 62 10.57 19.63 -19.91
CA ALA A 62 11.42 20.79 -20.11
C ALA A 62 12.69 20.69 -19.26
N HIS A 63 13.75 21.37 -19.69
CA HIS A 63 15.00 21.41 -18.92
C HIS A 63 14.76 21.96 -17.50
N PHE A 64 15.28 21.27 -16.49
CA PHE A 64 15.23 21.75 -15.11
C PHE A 64 16.39 21.20 -14.26
N LYS A 65 16.60 21.80 -13.10
CA LYS A 65 17.71 21.46 -12.20
C LYS A 65 17.19 20.79 -10.93
N ILE A 66 17.67 19.59 -10.59
CA ILE A 66 17.40 18.90 -9.31
C ILE A 66 18.70 18.77 -8.55
N GLN A 67 18.76 19.24 -7.30
CA GLN A 67 19.93 19.07 -6.42
C GLN A 67 21.28 19.44 -7.07
N GLY A 68 21.28 20.40 -7.99
CA GLY A 68 22.48 20.84 -8.72
C GLY A 68 22.75 20.08 -10.02
N TYR A 69 21.99 19.05 -10.36
CA TYR A 69 22.06 18.32 -11.63
C TYR A 69 21.11 18.94 -12.65
N ASP A 70 21.59 19.15 -13.87
CA ASP A 70 20.76 19.55 -15.01
C ASP A 70 20.11 18.32 -15.65
N ILE A 71 18.80 18.39 -15.89
CA ILE A 71 17.99 17.33 -16.48
C ILE A 71 17.35 17.87 -17.75
N ASP A 72 17.76 17.32 -18.89
CA ASP A 72 17.26 17.71 -20.20
C ASP A 72 15.83 17.23 -20.45
N SER A 73 15.16 17.88 -21.42
CA SER A 73 13.85 17.43 -21.90
C SER A 73 13.94 16.02 -22.49
N LYS A 74 12.82 15.28 -22.43
CA LYS A 74 12.70 13.87 -22.83
C LYS A 74 13.48 12.85 -22.00
N THR A 75 14.10 13.27 -20.90
CA THR A 75 14.73 12.34 -19.95
C THR A 75 13.67 11.49 -19.24
N LEU A 76 13.86 10.17 -19.21
CA LEU A 76 13.01 9.26 -18.45
C LEU A 76 13.45 9.21 -16.98
N VAL A 77 12.51 9.49 -16.09
CA VAL A 77 12.69 9.46 -14.64
C VAL A 77 12.05 8.20 -14.07
N PHE A 78 12.88 7.37 -13.47
CA PHE A 78 12.47 6.19 -12.72
C PHE A 78 12.41 6.54 -11.23
N VAL A 79 11.27 6.30 -10.60
CA VAL A 79 11.10 6.48 -9.15
C VAL A 79 11.06 5.11 -8.50
N ASN A 80 12.03 4.88 -7.60
CA ASN A 80 12.03 3.71 -6.73
C ASN A 80 11.07 3.98 -5.55
N GLY A 81 10.01 3.17 -5.45
CA GLY A 81 8.91 3.33 -4.50
C GLY A 81 9.03 2.49 -3.24
#